data_AF-A0A954LN34-F1
#
_entry.id   AF-A0A954LN34-F1
#
_cell.length_a   1.000
_cell.length_b   1.000
_cell.length_c   1.000
_cell.angle_alpha   90.00
_cell.angle_beta   90.00
_cell.angle_gamma   90.00
#
_symmetry.space_group_name_H-M   'P 1'
#
loop_
_entity.id
_entity.type
_entity.pdbx_description
1 polymer ?
#
loop_
_entity_poly.entity_id
_entity_poly.type
_entity_poly.pdbx_seq_one_letter_code
_entity_poly.pdbx_strand_id
1 'polypeptide(L)'
;MAEPANLPPPQVDATAVAAPDLLAAATCYVNAGLSVIPISADGSKSPAWRFLPKIRKSNGEWKHSWYPYQSRRPTPAEIESWYSNWGPPCGLAVIGGDISGGLEIIDFDTMELFEPWRELVASQNTTVLDRLVLVQSPRPGMHVYYRTIVPTSNYKLATRIEMDPETGMPRKKTL
;
A
#
# COMPACT_ATOMS: atom_id res chain seq x y z
N MET A 1 -24.73 -16.84 20.94
CA MET A 1 -23.49 -16.34 20.32
C MET A 1 -23.86 -15.05 19.63
N ALA A 2 -23.32 -13.91 20.07
CA ALA A 2 -23.67 -12.61 19.52
C ALA A 2 -22.89 -12.35 18.23
N GLU A 3 -23.57 -11.87 17.19
CA GLU A 3 -22.98 -11.37 15.95
C GLU A 3 -22.04 -10.19 16.25
N PRO A 4 -20.83 -10.12 15.66
CA PRO A 4 -19.99 -8.95 15.82
C PRO A 4 -20.66 -7.75 15.13
N ALA A 5 -20.79 -6.65 15.87
CA ALA A 5 -21.38 -5.41 15.38
C ALA A 5 -20.66 -4.93 14.12
N ASN A 6 -21.41 -4.80 13.02
CA ASN A 6 -20.94 -4.27 11.76
C ASN A 6 -20.74 -2.75 11.93
N LEU A 7 -19.51 -2.33 12.24
CA LEU A 7 -19.17 -0.91 12.28
C LEU A 7 -19.15 -0.38 10.83
N PRO A 8 -19.83 0.75 10.55
CA PRO A 8 -19.78 1.34 9.23
C PRO A 8 -18.34 1.74 8.89
N PRO A 9 -17.92 1.60 7.61
CA PRO A 9 -16.58 2.00 7.20
C PRO A 9 -16.37 3.49 7.50
N PRO A 10 -15.21 3.88 8.06
CA PRO A 10 -14.93 5.28 8.34
C PRO A 10 -14.90 6.06 7.02
N GLN A 11 -15.75 7.09 6.93
CA GLN A 11 -15.68 8.07 5.85
C GLN A 11 -14.50 9.00 6.13
N VAL A 12 -13.47 8.94 5.29
CA VAL A 12 -12.31 9.84 5.39
C VAL A 12 -12.25 10.72 4.15
N ASP A 13 -12.48 12.02 4.37
CA ASP A 13 -12.25 13.07 3.38
C ASP A 13 -10.76 13.13 3.01
N ALA A 14 -10.46 13.12 1.71
CA ALA A 14 -9.11 13.08 1.14
C ALA A 14 -8.33 14.41 1.27
N THR A 15 -8.31 15.01 2.46
CA THR A 15 -7.42 16.12 2.80
C THR A 15 -6.08 15.61 3.32
N ALA A 16 -5.02 16.42 3.17
CA ALA A 16 -3.69 16.07 3.66
C ALA A 16 -3.72 15.86 5.18
N VAL A 17 -3.60 14.60 5.59
CA VAL A 17 -3.49 14.14 6.98
C VAL A 17 -2.28 14.84 7.62
N ALA A 18 -2.50 15.67 8.64
CA ALA A 18 -1.43 16.41 9.31
C ALA A 18 -0.44 15.45 10.00
N ALA A 19 0.80 15.87 10.27
CA ALA A 19 1.80 14.99 10.92
C ALA A 19 1.36 14.34 12.25
N PRO A 20 0.62 15.02 13.16
CA PRO A 20 0.05 14.38 14.36
C PRO A 20 -0.95 13.27 14.03
N ASP A 21 -1.63 13.41 12.90
CA ASP A 21 -2.62 12.45 12.39
C ASP A 21 -1.92 11.25 11.72
N LEU A 22 -0.77 11.44 11.07
CA LEU A 22 0.04 10.34 10.54
C LEU A 22 0.68 9.46 11.62
N LEU A 23 1.15 10.05 12.73
CA LEU A 23 1.62 9.27 13.89
C LEU A 23 0.49 8.38 14.42
N ALA A 24 -0.68 8.97 14.68
CA ALA A 24 -1.85 8.23 15.15
C ALA A 24 -2.27 7.13 14.16
N ALA A 25 -2.33 7.44 12.86
CA ALA A 25 -2.66 6.49 11.81
C ALA A 25 -1.66 5.32 11.75
N ALA A 26 -0.35 5.59 11.79
CA ALA A 26 0.68 4.56 11.79
C ALA A 26 0.57 3.63 13.00
N THR A 27 0.34 4.20 14.20
CA THR A 27 0.09 3.42 15.41
C THR A 27 -1.17 2.55 15.29
N CYS A 28 -2.27 3.12 14.79
CA CYS A 28 -3.51 2.38 14.55
C CYS A 28 -3.32 1.22 13.56
N TYR A 29 -2.59 1.44 12.46
CA TYR A 29 -2.31 0.40 11.47
C TYR A 29 -1.47 -0.74 12.06
N VAL A 30 -0.43 -0.42 12.83
CA VAL A 30 0.38 -1.45 13.50
C VAL A 30 -0.43 -2.25 14.52
N ASN A 31 -1.26 -1.58 15.31
CA ASN A 31 -2.16 -2.24 16.27
C ASN A 31 -3.21 -3.12 15.58
N ALA A 32 -3.63 -2.76 14.36
CA ALA A 32 -4.49 -3.57 13.50
C ALA A 32 -3.74 -4.72 12.78
N GLY A 33 -2.45 -4.92 13.09
CA GLY A 33 -1.64 -6.00 12.55
C GLY A 33 -1.00 -5.69 11.19
N LEU A 34 -0.99 -4.44 10.73
CA LEU A 34 -0.31 -4.03 9.50
C LEU A 34 1.16 -3.68 9.75
N SER A 35 2.03 -3.96 8.80
CA SER A 35 3.39 -3.41 8.77
C SER A 35 3.41 -2.16 7.91
N VAL A 36 4.11 -1.12 8.37
CA VAL A 36 4.13 0.19 7.73
C VAL A 36 5.54 0.75 7.63
N ILE A 37 5.75 1.67 6.68
CA ILE A 37 7.01 2.41 6.51
C ILE A 37 6.73 3.88 6.18
N PRO A 38 7.65 4.79 6.52
CA PRO A 38 7.58 6.17 6.07
C PRO A 38 7.98 6.25 4.59
N ILE A 39 7.29 7.11 3.83
CA ILE A 39 7.59 7.39 2.41
C ILE A 39 7.88 8.87 2.19
N SER A 40 8.65 9.20 1.18
CA SER A 40 8.94 10.60 0.82
C SER A 40 7.65 11.34 0.47
N ALA A 41 7.50 12.56 1.00
CA ALA A 41 6.38 13.46 0.70
C ALA A 41 6.55 14.24 -0.63
N ASP A 42 7.51 13.85 -1.47
CA ASP A 42 7.85 14.49 -2.75
C ASP A 42 7.08 13.89 -3.95
N GLY A 43 6.10 13.03 -3.68
CA GLY A 43 5.30 12.35 -4.72
C GLY A 43 6.01 11.20 -5.42
N SER A 44 7.28 10.92 -5.10
CA SER A 44 8.02 9.78 -5.69
C SER A 44 7.49 8.41 -5.26
N LYS A 45 6.67 8.37 -4.20
CA LYS A 45 6.26 7.14 -3.48
C LYS A 45 7.45 6.29 -3.00
N SER A 46 8.66 6.85 -2.99
CA SER A 46 9.85 6.14 -2.51
C SER A 46 9.85 6.06 -0.99
N PRO A 47 10.44 5.02 -0.37
CA PRO A 47 10.65 5.00 1.07
C PRO A 47 11.44 6.22 1.54
N ALA A 48 11.09 6.76 2.71
CA ALA A 48 11.82 7.86 3.33
C ALA A 48 13.13 7.32 3.94
N TRP A 49 14.09 7.00 3.06
CA TRP A 49 15.27 6.17 3.35
C TRP A 49 16.01 6.56 4.63
N ARG A 50 16.14 7.86 4.91
CA ARG A 50 16.83 8.40 6.10
C ARG A 50 16.34 7.80 7.42
N PHE A 51 15.07 7.43 7.49
CA PHE A 51 14.40 6.92 8.69
C PHE A 51 14.45 5.40 8.82
N LEU A 52 14.89 4.71 7.76
CA LEU A 52 14.88 3.25 7.72
C LEU A 52 16.20 2.71 8.27
N PRO A 53 16.22 1.49 8.82
CA PRO A 53 17.45 0.86 9.26
C PRO A 53 18.40 0.63 8.08
N LYS A 54 19.71 0.64 8.36
CA LYS A 54 20.71 0.17 7.40
C LYS A 54 20.85 -1.34 7.51
N ILE A 55 20.89 -2.02 6.38
CA ILE A 55 21.24 -3.44 6.28
C ILE A 55 22.58 -3.57 5.54
N ARG A 56 23.34 -4.59 5.92
CA ARG A 56 24.60 -4.92 5.23
C ARG A 56 24.28 -5.73 3.97
N LYS A 57 24.72 -5.23 2.82
CA LYS A 57 24.61 -5.90 1.51
C LYS A 57 25.72 -6.94 1.36
N SER A 58 25.57 -7.83 0.37
CA SER A 58 26.54 -8.89 0.07
C SER A 58 27.93 -8.36 -0.30
N ASN A 59 28.00 -7.17 -0.91
CA ASN A 59 29.24 -6.46 -1.22
C ASN A 59 29.88 -5.77 0.00
N GLY A 60 29.31 -5.91 1.21
CA GLY A 60 29.80 -5.31 2.45
C GLY A 60 29.28 -3.91 2.76
N GLU A 61 28.55 -3.26 1.84
CA GLU A 61 28.02 -1.89 1.99
C GLU A 61 26.82 -1.84 2.96
N TRP A 62 26.72 -0.77 3.76
CA TRP A 62 25.54 -0.48 4.58
C TRP A 62 24.58 0.46 3.86
N LYS A 63 23.37 -0.02 3.57
CA LYS A 63 22.35 0.77 2.85
C LYS A 63 21.02 0.77 3.60
N HIS A 64 20.37 1.93 3.64
CA HIS A 64 19.00 2.06 4.16
C HIS A 64 18.05 1.12 3.43
N SER A 65 17.17 0.46 4.18
CA SER A 65 16.30 -0.55 3.60
C SER A 65 15.01 -0.74 4.36
N TRP A 66 13.93 -0.94 3.60
CA TRP A 66 12.62 -1.30 4.11
C TRP A 66 12.45 -2.83 4.28
N TYR A 67 13.37 -3.66 3.75
CA TYR A 67 13.29 -5.13 3.80
C TYR A 67 13.02 -5.70 5.20
N PRO A 68 13.61 -5.18 6.31
CA PRO A 68 13.30 -5.68 7.65
C PRO A 68 11.80 -5.61 7.99
N TYR A 69 11.07 -4.64 7.43
CA TYR A 69 9.65 -4.47 7.71
C TYR A 69 8.74 -5.46 6.97
N GLN A 70 9.31 -6.33 6.12
CA GLN A 70 8.61 -7.50 5.58
C GLN A 70 8.59 -8.68 6.56
N SER A 71 9.42 -8.65 7.61
CA SER A 71 9.53 -9.74 8.59
C SER A 71 9.23 -9.32 10.02
N ARG A 72 9.20 -8.02 10.31
CA ARG A 72 8.72 -7.44 11.57
C ARG A 72 7.93 -6.17 11.30
N ARG A 73 7.06 -5.78 12.23
CA ARG A 73 6.43 -4.44 12.22
C ARG A 73 7.41 -3.41 12.79
N PRO A 74 7.24 -2.11 12.48
CA PRO A 74 7.99 -1.07 13.17
C PRO A 74 7.61 -1.00 14.65
N THR A 75 8.59 -0.63 15.47
CA THR A 75 8.39 -0.37 16.89
C THR A 75 7.74 1.00 17.13
N PRO A 76 7.09 1.23 18.28
CA PRO A 76 6.56 2.56 18.62
C PRO A 76 7.62 3.67 18.53
N ALA A 77 8.83 3.42 19.03
CA ALA A 77 9.93 4.38 18.96
C ALA A 77 10.38 4.70 17.52
N GLU A 78 10.35 3.71 16.61
CA GLU A 78 10.60 3.96 15.18
C GLU A 78 9.52 4.87 14.60
N ILE A 79 8.24 4.59 14.85
CA ILE A 79 7.12 5.41 14.35
C ILE A 79 7.20 6.84 14.89
N GLU A 80 7.42 7.01 16.19
CA GLU A 80 7.60 8.32 16.82
C GLU A 80 8.76 9.10 16.19
N SER A 81 9.87 8.43 15.88
CA SER A 81 11.02 9.07 15.23
C SER A 81 10.71 9.59 13.83
N TRP A 82 9.87 8.87 13.06
CA TRP A 82 9.51 9.22 11.69
C TRP A 82 8.66 10.50 11.62
N TYR A 83 7.79 10.70 12.61
CA TYR A 83 6.82 11.81 12.65
C TYR A 83 7.17 12.86 13.71
N SER A 84 8.39 12.83 14.24
CA SER A 84 8.87 13.85 15.17
C SER A 84 8.89 15.25 14.52
N ASN A 85 8.55 16.29 15.28
CA ASN A 85 8.41 17.69 14.80
C ASN A 85 9.69 18.29 14.16
N TRP A 86 10.83 17.61 14.27
CA TRP A 86 12.13 18.05 13.78
C TRP A 86 12.54 17.40 12.46
N GLY A 87 11.79 16.38 12.01
CA GLY A 87 12.02 15.70 10.74
C GLY A 87 11.30 16.38 9.57
N PRO A 88 11.78 16.23 8.33
CA PRO A 88 11.00 16.63 7.16
C PRO A 88 9.74 15.77 7.04
N PRO A 89 8.68 16.32 6.44
CA PRO A 89 7.43 15.60 6.27
C PRO A 89 7.67 14.32 5.48
N CYS A 90 7.06 13.23 5.93
CA CYS A 90 6.99 11.96 5.23
C CYS A 90 5.54 11.46 5.24
N GLY A 91 5.16 10.71 4.21
CA GLY A 91 3.90 9.98 4.18
C GLY A 91 4.02 8.63 4.88
N LEU A 92 2.96 7.83 4.76
CA LEU A 92 2.86 6.48 5.31
C LEU A 92 2.53 5.50 4.18
N ALA A 93 3.19 4.35 4.16
CA ALA A 93 2.83 3.23 3.29
C ALA A 93 2.66 1.95 4.10
N VAL A 94 1.75 1.09 3.66
CA VAL A 94 1.53 -0.25 4.22
C VAL A 94 2.28 -1.27 3.37
N ILE A 95 2.95 -2.22 4.02
CA ILE A 95 3.56 -3.39 3.38
C ILE A 95 2.51 -4.51 3.37
N GLY A 96 2.23 -5.08 2.20
CA GLY A 96 1.31 -6.23 2.06
C GLY A 96 1.92 -7.57 2.48
N GLY A 97 1.19 -8.65 2.25
CA GLY A 97 1.60 -10.03 2.48
C GLY A 97 1.38 -10.52 3.91
N ASP A 98 2.05 -11.63 4.24
CA ASP A 98 1.89 -12.35 5.51
C ASP A 98 2.11 -11.48 6.74
N ILE A 99 3.11 -10.58 6.70
CA ILE A 99 3.43 -9.68 7.81
C ILE A 99 2.26 -8.77 8.18
N SER A 100 1.39 -8.50 7.21
CA SER A 100 0.18 -7.69 7.38
C SER A 100 -1.08 -8.53 7.39
N GLY A 101 -1.00 -9.80 7.79
CA GLY A 101 -2.16 -10.70 7.91
C GLY A 101 -2.79 -11.03 6.56
N GLY A 102 -1.95 -11.29 5.55
CA GLY A 102 -2.39 -11.66 4.21
C GLY A 102 -2.98 -10.52 3.40
N LEU A 103 -2.59 -9.27 3.68
CA LEU A 103 -3.08 -8.11 2.96
C LEU A 103 -2.55 -8.08 1.53
N GLU A 104 -3.43 -8.01 0.55
CA GLU A 104 -3.10 -7.73 -0.85
C GLU A 104 -3.79 -6.45 -1.31
N ILE A 105 -3.18 -5.78 -2.29
CA ILE A 105 -3.68 -4.54 -2.88
C ILE A 105 -3.71 -4.73 -4.40
N ILE A 106 -4.90 -4.63 -5.00
CA ILE A 106 -5.00 -4.45 -6.45
C ILE A 106 -4.87 -2.96 -6.74
N ASP A 107 -3.82 -2.60 -7.48
CA ASP A 107 -3.52 -1.22 -7.86
C ASP A 107 -3.99 -0.99 -9.29
N PHE A 108 -5.10 -0.27 -9.46
CA PHE A 108 -5.61 0.17 -10.76
C PHE A 108 -5.08 1.57 -11.05
N ASP A 109 -4.27 1.71 -12.09
CA ASP A 109 -3.76 3.02 -12.54
C ASP A 109 -4.86 3.90 -13.16
N THR A 110 -5.95 3.31 -13.66
CA THR A 110 -7.06 4.01 -14.32
C THR A 110 -8.45 3.50 -13.90
N MET A 111 -9.43 4.40 -13.86
CA MET A 111 -10.84 4.05 -13.64
C MET A 111 -11.43 3.20 -14.78
N GLU A 112 -10.90 3.31 -16.01
CA GLU A 112 -11.33 2.51 -17.16
C GLU A 112 -11.10 1.00 -16.97
N LEU A 113 -10.11 0.62 -16.14
CA LEU A 113 -9.88 -0.78 -15.77
C LEU A 113 -10.64 -1.16 -14.50
N PHE A 114 -10.78 -0.23 -13.55
CA PHE A 114 -11.45 -0.48 -12.29
C PHE A 114 -12.95 -0.72 -12.44
N GLU A 115 -13.65 0.10 -13.23
CA GLU A 115 -15.11 0.02 -13.34
C GLU A 115 -15.61 -1.32 -13.92
N PRO A 116 -15.06 -1.83 -15.04
CA PRO A 116 -15.43 -3.15 -15.55
C PRO A 116 -15.10 -4.28 -14.57
N TRP A 117 -13.98 -4.17 -13.85
CA TRP A 117 -13.63 -5.13 -12.81
C TRP A 117 -14.65 -5.11 -11.67
N ARG A 118 -15.06 -3.93 -11.22
CA ARG A 118 -16.05 -3.74 -10.15
C ARG A 118 -17.39 -4.35 -10.53
N GLU A 119 -17.87 -4.09 -11.75
CA GLU A 119 -19.10 -4.66 -12.29
C GLU A 119 -19.03 -6.20 -12.36
N LEU A 120 -17.90 -6.73 -12.84
CA LEU A 120 -17.68 -8.17 -12.88
C LEU A 120 -17.74 -8.77 -11.48
N VAL A 121 -17.04 -8.20 -10.49
CA VAL A 121 -17.08 -8.68 -9.10
C VAL A 121 -18.50 -8.61 -8.54
N ALA A 122 -19.22 -7.51 -8.74
CA ALA A 122 -20.60 -7.35 -8.28
C ALA A 122 -21.55 -8.39 -8.90
N SER A 123 -21.34 -8.75 -10.18
CA SER A 123 -22.13 -9.78 -10.86
C SER A 123 -21.92 -11.19 -10.27
N GLN A 124 -20.74 -11.45 -9.70
CA GLN A 124 -20.41 -12.74 -9.10
C GLN A 124 -20.84 -12.80 -7.63
N ASN A 125 -20.68 -11.69 -6.90
CA ASN A 125 -21.09 -11.56 -5.52
C ASN A 125 -21.30 -10.09 -5.15
N THR A 126 -22.56 -9.72 -4.94
CA THR A 126 -22.96 -8.35 -4.63
C THR A 126 -22.43 -7.83 -3.30
N THR A 127 -22.11 -8.72 -2.35
CA THR A 127 -21.69 -8.34 -0.98
C THR A 127 -20.19 -8.23 -0.82
N VAL A 128 -19.40 -8.70 -1.78
CA VAL A 128 -17.92 -8.69 -1.65
C VAL A 128 -17.40 -7.26 -1.62
N LEU A 129 -17.91 -6.39 -2.50
CA LEU A 129 -17.45 -5.01 -2.59
C LEU A 129 -17.66 -4.24 -1.28
N ASP A 130 -18.74 -4.52 -0.54
CA ASP A 130 -19.04 -3.91 0.76
C ASP A 130 -18.02 -4.25 1.85
N ARG A 131 -17.21 -5.30 1.62
CA ARG A 131 -16.18 -5.77 2.55
C ARG A 131 -14.77 -5.34 2.17
N LEU A 132 -14.62 -4.66 1.02
CA LEU A 132 -13.32 -4.17 0.53
C LEU A 132 -13.07 -2.76 1.02
N VAL A 133 -11.79 -2.44 1.25
CA VAL A 133 -11.38 -1.05 1.45
C VAL A 133 -10.93 -0.51 0.09
N LEU A 134 -11.65 0.50 -0.41
CA LEU A 134 -11.39 1.17 -1.68
C LEU A 134 -10.78 2.54 -1.39
N VAL A 135 -9.60 2.81 -1.95
CA VAL A 135 -8.89 4.08 -1.74
C VAL A 135 -8.56 4.68 -3.11
N GLN A 136 -9.11 5.86 -3.38
CA GLN A 136 -8.77 6.60 -4.59
C GLN A 136 -7.30 7.02 -4.54
N SER A 137 -6.54 6.70 -5.59
CA SER A 137 -5.14 7.12 -5.67
C SER A 137 -5.04 8.61 -6.06
N PRO A 138 -3.88 9.28 -5.89
CA PRO A 138 -3.71 10.67 -6.33
C PRO A 138 -3.82 10.88 -7.85
N ARG A 139 -3.64 9.81 -8.62
CA ARG A 139 -3.92 9.74 -10.06
C ARG A 139 -5.30 9.11 -10.25
N PRO A 140 -5.99 9.24 -11.40
CA PRO A 140 -7.38 8.81 -11.58
C PRO A 140 -7.53 7.27 -11.62
N GLY A 141 -7.15 6.61 -10.53
CA GLY A 141 -7.09 5.17 -10.32
C GLY A 141 -7.51 4.81 -8.89
N MET A 142 -7.52 3.52 -8.59
CA MET A 142 -8.13 2.96 -7.39
C MET A 142 -7.25 1.86 -6.80
N HIS A 143 -7.03 1.90 -5.50
CA HIS A 143 -6.48 0.78 -4.76
C HIS A 143 -7.61 -0.03 -4.11
N VAL A 144 -7.58 -1.35 -4.29
CA VAL A 144 -8.51 -2.29 -3.69
C VAL A 144 -7.76 -3.15 -2.68
N TYR A 145 -8.04 -2.94 -1.40
CA TYR A 145 -7.41 -3.68 -0.31
C TYR A 145 -8.31 -4.85 0.11
N TYR A 146 -7.71 -6.04 0.22
CA TYR A 146 -8.38 -7.25 0.68
C TYR A 146 -7.41 -8.16 1.45
N ARG A 147 -7.94 -9.15 2.16
CA ARG A 147 -7.14 -10.16 2.87
C ARG A 147 -7.36 -11.53 2.26
N THR A 148 -6.28 -12.29 2.14
CA THR A 148 -6.27 -13.68 1.69
C THR A 148 -5.46 -14.56 2.66
N ILE A 149 -5.78 -15.84 2.73
CA ILE A 149 -5.01 -16.82 3.51
C ILE A 149 -3.79 -17.36 2.75
N VAL A 150 -3.69 -17.09 1.45
CA VAL A 150 -2.54 -17.47 0.60
C VAL A 150 -2.08 -16.24 -0.19
N PRO A 151 -1.43 -15.25 0.45
CA PRO A 151 -0.93 -14.09 -0.26
C PRO A 151 0.20 -14.47 -1.22
N THR A 152 0.29 -13.72 -2.31
CA THR A 152 1.22 -13.95 -3.41
C THR A 152 2.15 -12.76 -3.60
N SER A 153 3.25 -12.98 -4.34
CA SER A 153 4.14 -11.87 -4.72
C SER A 153 3.49 -10.99 -5.79
N ASN A 154 3.99 -9.77 -5.94
CA ASN A 154 3.57 -8.82 -6.98
C ASN A 154 3.41 -9.48 -8.36
N TYR A 155 2.24 -9.30 -8.95
CA TYR A 155 1.88 -9.88 -10.25
C TYR A 155 1.16 -8.85 -11.13
N LYS A 156 1.46 -8.84 -12.43
CA LYS A 156 0.81 -7.95 -13.39
C LYS A 156 -0.48 -8.59 -13.88
N LEU A 157 -1.62 -8.00 -13.53
CA LEU A 157 -2.95 -8.54 -13.86
C LEU A 157 -3.44 -8.10 -15.25
N ALA A 158 -3.04 -6.92 -15.72
CA ALA A 158 -3.46 -6.38 -17.01
C ALA A 158 -2.23 -5.93 -17.82
N THR A 159 -2.13 -6.42 -19.05
CA THR A 159 -1.07 -6.00 -19.98
C THR A 159 -1.61 -5.91 -21.40
N ARG A 160 -1.06 -5.00 -22.18
CA ARG A 160 -1.27 -4.88 -23.62
C ARG A 160 0.05 -5.13 -24.35
N ILE A 161 -0.03 -5.67 -25.56
CA ILE A 161 1.10 -5.69 -26.49
C ILE A 161 1.14 -4.33 -27.22
N GLU A 162 2.30 -3.70 -27.21
CA GLU A 162 2.59 -2.51 -28.02
C GLU A 162 3.87 -2.72 -28.83
N MET A 163 3.99 -2.02 -29.96
CA MET A 163 5.21 -2.06 -30.76
C MET A 163 6.20 -1.04 -30.20
N ASP A 164 7.41 -1.48 -29.91
CA ASP A 164 8.48 -0.61 -29.48
C ASP A 164 8.86 0.35 -30.63
N PRO A 165 8.81 1.68 -30.42
CA PRO A 165 9.03 2.64 -31.50
C PRO A 165 10.49 2.70 -31.99
N GLU A 166 11.46 2.23 -31.20
CA GLU A 166 12.88 2.22 -31.59
C GLU A 166 13.26 0.91 -32.28
N THR A 167 12.77 -0.22 -31.77
CA THR A 167 13.18 -1.55 -32.23
C THR A 167 12.17 -2.22 -33.15
N GLY A 168 10.93 -1.73 -33.21
CA GLY A 168 9.82 -2.34 -33.96
C GLY A 168 9.34 -3.68 -33.38
N MET A 169 9.86 -4.11 -32.23
CA MET A 169 9.53 -5.39 -31.62
C MET A 169 8.31 -5.27 -30.68
N PRO A 170 7.47 -6.31 -30.57
CA PRO A 170 6.36 -6.32 -29.62
C PRO A 170 6.89 -6.35 -28.18
N ARG A 171 6.37 -5.47 -27.33
CA ARG A 171 6.64 -5.43 -25.89
C ARG A 171 5.35 -5.44 -25.08
N LYS A 172 5.40 -6.02 -23.87
CA LYS A 172 4.27 -6.00 -22.93
C LYS A 172 4.33 -4.72 -22.09
N LYS A 173 3.29 -3.89 -22.23
CA LYS A 173 3.05 -2.74 -21.36
C LYS A 173 2.01 -3.11 -20.31
N THR A 174 2.31 -2.83 -19.04
CA THR A 174 1.31 -2.89 -17.97
C THR A 174 0.28 -1.80 -18.21
N LEU A 175 -1.00 -2.17 -18.07
CA LEU A 175 -2.12 -1.25 -18.20
C LEU A 175 -2.46 -0.61 -16.86
#